data_AF-A0A6N3C7J6-F1
#
_entry.id   AF-A0A6N3C7J6-F1
#
_cell.length_a   1.000
_cell.length_b   1.000
_cell.length_c   1.000
_cell.angle_alpha   90.00
_cell.angle_beta   90.00
_cell.angle_gamma   90.00
#
_symmetry.space_group_name_H-M   'P 1'
#
loop_
_entity.id
_entity.type
_entity.pdbx_description
1 polymer ?
#
loop_
_entity_poly.entity_id
_entity_poly.type
_entity_poly.pdbx_seq_one_letter_code
_entity_poly.pdbx_strand_id
1 'polypeptide(L)'
;MSAQERGAGKAGAVDAGIPASAADDAARGEAWAEAAGAPGRVLTPAQIHDMMGVDEARAAQMIQMVRQNGLPDDQMAFMVRTAAGKGATPDRILAVMRTFGAADERAIGVMRTSGVLGDEEADAFLTGVRALAVAATGTADDEGAAAVARREKCLGLLKRAGIILFWFAVWEVADRLIGNRLVLAGPIRTLEALAAQVVKPNFWVISLVSTARIAVGFLMSFTAGVLLALVAYRVRIVRDFVDPIISLLRTLPIVSFIIMLLIWVGPQNLTMFLAFFIVLPLIYTNVLSGFESVDPQMLEMARVFRLSPWRTFMYVYRPAVMPFLASSCKISLGMSWKSGIMAEVLAMPDPSIGKQMNTARTFLNTPDLFAWTVVVMILSLAFEKLFMQLVKLAARPWGGPLGCGGTAKGGE
;
A
#
# COMPACT_ATOMS: atom_id res chain seq x y z
N MET A 1 -69.32 39.33 22.35
CA MET A 1 -69.62 38.24 23.31
C MET A 1 -68.29 37.76 23.86
N SER A 2 -67.91 38.29 25.04
CA SER A 2 -67.60 37.52 26.26
C SER A 2 -66.22 36.83 26.19
N ALA A 3 -65.16 37.44 26.74
CA ALA A 3 -64.73 37.30 28.16
C ALA A 3 -64.29 35.85 28.45
N GLN A 4 -63.11 35.52 29.00
CA GLN A 4 -62.50 36.00 30.25
C GLN A 4 -61.13 35.27 30.38
N GLU A 5 -59.98 35.95 30.30
CA GLU A 5 -59.11 36.39 31.42
C GLU A 5 -58.20 35.34 32.11
N ARG A 6 -56.93 35.77 32.28
CA ARG A 6 -55.93 35.43 33.32
C ARG A 6 -55.22 34.07 33.19
N GLY A 7 -53.92 33.92 33.48
CA GLY A 7 -52.92 34.81 34.07
C GLY A 7 -51.78 33.97 34.67
N ALA A 8 -50.56 34.50 34.59
CA ALA A 8 -49.40 34.30 35.47
C ALA A 8 -49.07 32.91 36.08
N GLY A 9 -47.89 32.40 35.68
CA GLY A 9 -46.79 32.01 36.57
C GLY A 9 -47.00 30.89 37.60
N LYS A 10 -46.14 29.86 37.55
CA LYS A 10 -45.50 29.26 38.73
C LYS A 10 -44.42 28.25 38.33
N ALA A 11 -43.19 28.53 38.77
CA ALA A 11 -42.21 27.49 39.05
C ALA A 11 -42.72 26.63 40.22
N GLY A 12 -42.46 25.32 40.17
CA GLY A 12 -42.79 24.40 41.25
C GLY A 12 -42.41 22.98 40.87
N ALA A 13 -41.32 22.50 41.49
CA ALA A 13 -40.92 21.10 41.58
C ALA A 13 -41.93 20.27 42.41
N VAL A 14 -41.54 19.01 42.71
CA VAL A 14 -42.17 17.99 43.60
C VAL A 14 -42.99 16.96 42.78
N ASP A 15 -42.85 15.64 42.85
CA ASP A 15 -42.20 14.65 43.75
C ASP A 15 -42.10 13.32 42.93
N ALA A 16 -40.99 12.58 42.85
CA ALA A 16 -40.57 11.47 43.73
C ALA A 16 -41.69 10.70 44.48
N GLY A 17 -41.89 9.41 44.15
CA GLY A 17 -42.87 8.54 44.83
C GLY A 17 -42.96 7.08 44.32
N ILE A 18 -41.88 6.33 44.54
CA ILE A 18 -41.57 4.87 44.44
C ILE A 18 -42.66 4.02 45.19
N PRO A 19 -42.98 2.70 44.95
CA PRO A 19 -42.09 1.57 44.64
C PRO A 19 -42.57 0.46 43.67
N ALA A 20 -41.66 -0.13 42.88
CA ALA A 20 -41.76 -1.53 42.49
C ALA A 20 -40.60 -2.29 43.15
N SER A 21 -40.85 -3.51 43.61
CA SER A 21 -40.10 -4.15 44.68
C SER A 21 -38.67 -4.54 44.29
N ALA A 22 -37.75 -4.65 45.26
CA ALA A 22 -36.41 -5.21 45.02
C ALA A 22 -36.42 -6.65 44.44
N ALA A 23 -37.56 -7.35 44.53
CA ALA A 23 -37.78 -8.62 43.86
C ALA A 23 -38.10 -8.48 42.36
N ASP A 24 -38.75 -7.38 41.95
CA ASP A 24 -38.98 -7.03 40.54
C ASP A 24 -37.69 -6.57 39.85
N ASP A 25 -36.81 -5.88 40.57
CA ASP A 25 -35.51 -5.45 40.05
C ASP A 25 -34.54 -6.63 39.89
N ALA A 26 -34.59 -7.63 40.77
CA ALA A 26 -33.83 -8.87 40.64
C ALA A 26 -34.35 -9.75 39.50
N ALA A 27 -35.67 -9.91 39.36
CA ALA A 27 -36.30 -10.63 38.24
C ALA A 27 -36.04 -9.94 36.90
N ARG A 28 -36.02 -8.60 36.89
CA ARG A 28 -35.53 -7.80 35.75
C ARG A 28 -34.06 -8.11 35.51
N GLY A 29 -33.19 -8.03 36.51
CA GLY A 29 -31.75 -8.29 36.40
C GLY A 29 -31.41 -9.66 35.81
N GLU A 30 -32.14 -10.70 36.19
CA GLU A 30 -32.02 -12.05 35.63
C GLU A 30 -32.51 -12.13 34.17
N ALA A 31 -33.64 -11.49 33.84
CA ALA A 31 -34.10 -11.36 32.45
C ALA A 31 -33.13 -10.53 31.59
N TRP A 32 -32.46 -9.53 32.19
CA TRP A 32 -31.42 -8.71 31.55
C TRP A 32 -30.11 -9.49 31.35
N ALA A 33 -29.76 -10.39 32.27
CA ALA A 33 -28.62 -11.31 32.13
C ALA A 33 -28.87 -12.38 31.04
N GLU A 34 -30.11 -12.87 30.93
CA GLU A 34 -30.54 -13.80 29.87
C GLU A 34 -30.57 -13.12 28.48
N ALA A 35 -31.00 -11.85 28.41
CA ALA A 35 -30.94 -11.04 27.19
C ALA A 35 -29.48 -10.67 26.80
N ALA A 36 -28.61 -10.44 27.77
CA ALA A 36 -27.16 -10.26 27.54
C ALA A 36 -26.47 -11.56 27.11
N GLY A 37 -27.05 -12.72 27.49
CA GLY A 37 -26.60 -14.07 27.12
C GLY A 37 -27.00 -14.54 25.72
N ALA A 38 -27.72 -13.76 24.91
CA ALA A 38 -28.06 -14.13 23.53
C ALA A 38 -27.02 -13.60 22.53
N PRO A 39 -26.10 -14.43 22.01
CA PRO A 39 -25.14 -14.00 21.01
C PRO A 39 -25.85 -13.64 19.69
N GLY A 40 -25.66 -12.40 19.21
CA GLY A 40 -25.78 -12.10 17.78
C GLY A 40 -27.12 -11.59 17.23
N ARG A 41 -27.95 -10.87 17.99
CA ARG A 41 -29.13 -10.19 17.41
C ARG A 41 -28.72 -8.90 16.67
N VAL A 42 -28.30 -9.03 15.42
CA VAL A 42 -28.15 -7.90 14.48
C VAL A 42 -29.53 -7.54 13.94
N LEU A 43 -29.91 -6.26 13.98
CA LEU A 43 -31.22 -5.81 13.50
C LEU A 43 -31.23 -5.75 11.96
N THR A 44 -32.35 -6.15 11.35
CA THR A 44 -32.52 -6.01 9.89
C THR A 44 -32.77 -4.54 9.52
N PRO A 45 -32.44 -4.11 8.27
CA PRO A 45 -32.65 -2.73 7.82
C PRO A 45 -34.09 -2.22 8.03
N ALA A 46 -35.10 -3.08 7.87
CA ALA A 46 -36.50 -2.78 8.16
C ALA A 46 -36.79 -2.48 9.65
N GLN A 47 -36.08 -3.12 10.59
CA GLN A 47 -36.23 -2.85 12.02
C GLN A 47 -35.55 -1.53 12.44
N ILE A 48 -34.49 -1.14 11.71
CA ILE A 48 -33.82 0.15 11.89
C ILE A 48 -34.67 1.30 11.35
N HIS A 49 -35.41 1.06 10.26
CA HIS A 49 -36.39 2.00 9.72
C HIS A 49 -37.47 2.34 10.76
N ASP A 50 -38.05 1.33 11.40
CA ASP A 50 -39.11 1.49 12.42
C ASP A 50 -38.64 2.28 13.65
N MET A 51 -37.39 2.06 14.10
CA MET A 51 -36.84 2.75 15.28
C MET A 51 -36.32 4.16 15.00
N MET A 52 -35.57 4.35 13.91
CA MET A 52 -34.88 5.63 13.65
C MET A 52 -35.66 6.53 12.68
N GLY A 53 -36.61 6.00 11.91
CA GLY A 53 -37.33 6.74 10.87
C GLY A 53 -36.50 7.02 9.61
N VAL A 54 -35.45 6.22 9.38
CA VAL A 54 -34.54 6.35 8.23
C VAL A 54 -34.98 5.37 7.14
N ASP A 55 -35.05 5.82 5.89
CA ASP A 55 -35.38 4.98 4.73
C ASP A 55 -34.45 3.75 4.63
N GLU A 56 -35.00 2.58 4.33
CA GLU A 56 -34.29 1.29 4.37
C GLU A 56 -33.05 1.27 3.45
N ALA A 57 -33.12 1.91 2.28
CA ALA A 57 -32.00 2.01 1.36
C ALA A 57 -30.88 2.91 1.91
N ARG A 58 -31.25 3.99 2.60
CA ARG A 58 -30.29 4.90 3.26
C ARG A 58 -29.66 4.26 4.49
N ALA A 59 -30.42 3.46 5.24
CA ALA A 59 -29.91 2.70 6.38
C ALA A 59 -28.85 1.69 5.93
N ALA A 60 -29.12 0.92 4.87
CA ALA A 60 -28.15 -0.02 4.30
C ALA A 60 -26.87 0.68 3.81
N GLN A 61 -27.00 1.84 3.16
CA GLN A 61 -25.87 2.62 2.65
C GLN A 61 -25.03 3.22 3.79
N MET A 62 -25.66 3.74 4.86
CA MET A 62 -24.94 4.21 6.05
C MET A 62 -24.20 3.08 6.76
N ILE A 63 -24.82 1.90 6.90
CA ILE A 63 -24.17 0.73 7.51
C ILE A 63 -22.88 0.37 6.74
N GLN A 64 -22.92 0.39 5.41
CA GLN A 64 -21.75 0.09 4.59
C GLN A 64 -20.65 1.17 4.71
N MET A 65 -21.05 2.44 4.72
CA MET A 65 -20.12 3.58 4.82
C MET A 65 -19.44 3.66 6.18
N VAL A 66 -20.19 3.39 7.25
CA VAL A 66 -19.67 3.34 8.64
C VAL A 66 -18.76 2.13 8.84
N ARG A 67 -19.06 0.97 8.26
CA ARG A 67 -18.18 -0.22 8.34
C ARG A 67 -16.81 0.02 7.68
N GLN A 68 -16.73 0.89 6.68
CA GLN A 68 -15.47 1.24 6.00
C GLN A 68 -14.68 2.33 6.72
N ASN A 69 -15.35 3.33 7.28
CA ASN A 69 -14.71 4.54 7.83
C ASN A 69 -14.71 4.63 9.36
N GLY A 70 -15.40 3.73 10.06
CA GLY A 70 -15.66 3.81 11.49
C GLY A 70 -16.78 4.82 11.83
N LEU A 71 -17.35 4.70 13.04
CA LEU A 71 -18.37 5.63 13.55
C LEU A 71 -17.72 6.62 14.55
N PRO A 72 -17.70 7.94 14.25
CA PRO A 72 -17.25 8.97 15.19
C PRO A 72 -18.12 9.05 16.46
N ASP A 73 -17.51 9.36 17.61
CA ASP A 73 -18.16 9.33 18.93
C ASP A 73 -19.29 10.38 19.08
N ASP A 74 -19.18 11.51 18.39
CA ASP A 74 -20.19 12.58 18.34
C ASP A 74 -21.46 12.13 17.60
N GLN A 75 -21.30 11.41 16.49
CA GLN A 75 -22.41 10.84 15.73
C GLN A 75 -23.08 9.70 16.50
N MET A 76 -22.28 8.90 17.23
CA MET A 76 -22.77 7.86 18.12
C MET A 76 -23.64 8.46 19.24
N ALA A 77 -23.20 9.55 19.86
CA ALA A 77 -23.95 10.25 20.92
C ALA A 77 -25.26 10.87 20.43
N PHE A 78 -25.28 11.34 19.17
CA PHE A 78 -26.50 11.84 18.55
C PHE A 78 -27.52 10.71 18.31
N MET A 79 -27.07 9.57 17.79
CA MET A 79 -27.93 8.41 17.54
C MET A 79 -28.49 7.82 18.85
N VAL A 80 -27.68 7.73 19.89
CA VAL A 80 -28.11 7.29 21.24
C VAL A 80 -29.20 8.21 21.79
N ARG A 81 -28.99 9.54 21.76
CA ARG A 81 -29.98 10.52 22.27
C ARG A 81 -31.28 10.51 21.48
N THR A 82 -31.19 10.34 20.16
CA THR A 82 -32.36 10.27 19.28
C THR A 82 -33.18 9.01 19.52
N ALA A 83 -32.52 7.87 19.71
CA ALA A 83 -33.18 6.60 20.02
C ALA A 83 -33.81 6.63 21.43
N ALA A 84 -33.10 7.15 22.43
CA ALA A 84 -33.63 7.31 23.79
C ALA A 84 -34.83 8.26 23.85
N GLY A 85 -34.77 9.39 23.12
CA GLY A 85 -35.89 10.34 23.01
C GLY A 85 -37.15 9.76 22.35
N LYS A 86 -37.01 8.65 21.61
CA LYS A 86 -38.12 7.88 21.02
C LYS A 86 -38.57 6.69 21.89
N GLY A 87 -38.08 6.58 23.12
CA GLY A 87 -38.47 5.53 24.07
C GLY A 87 -37.81 4.17 23.82
N ALA A 88 -36.71 4.12 23.07
CA ALA A 88 -35.97 2.87 22.84
C ALA A 88 -35.30 2.39 24.14
N THR A 89 -35.46 1.11 24.45
CA THR A 89 -34.80 0.47 25.59
C THR A 89 -33.29 0.32 25.33
N PRO A 90 -32.43 0.36 26.37
CA PRO A 90 -30.98 0.35 26.20
C PRO A 90 -30.40 -0.85 25.44
N ASP A 91 -30.99 -2.04 25.61
CA ASP A 91 -30.66 -3.26 24.86
C ASP A 91 -30.86 -3.10 23.34
N ARG A 92 -31.93 -2.40 22.94
CA ARG A 92 -32.23 -2.15 21.52
C ARG A 92 -31.29 -1.10 20.95
N ILE A 93 -30.88 -0.10 21.74
CA ILE A 93 -29.87 0.88 21.34
C ILE A 93 -28.52 0.19 21.11
N LEU A 94 -28.12 -0.72 22.00
CA LEU A 94 -26.90 -1.51 21.83
C LEU A 94 -26.97 -2.41 20.59
N ALA A 95 -28.11 -3.04 20.31
CA ALA A 95 -28.30 -3.84 19.10
C ALA A 95 -28.18 -3.01 17.81
N VAL A 96 -28.68 -1.77 17.81
CA VAL A 96 -28.50 -0.82 16.70
C VAL A 96 -27.02 -0.48 16.54
N MET A 97 -26.32 -0.13 17.63
CA MET A 97 -24.90 0.24 17.58
C MET A 97 -24.00 -0.90 17.10
N ARG A 98 -24.28 -2.15 17.51
CA ARG A 98 -23.63 -3.36 16.99
C ARG A 98 -23.86 -3.54 15.49
N THR A 99 -25.05 -3.21 15.00
CA THR A 99 -25.38 -3.30 13.56
C THR A 99 -24.53 -2.32 12.74
N PHE A 100 -24.22 -1.15 13.29
CA PHE A 100 -23.27 -0.18 12.73
C PHE A 100 -21.79 -0.51 12.99
N GLY A 101 -21.49 -1.63 13.67
CA GLY A 101 -20.12 -2.08 13.93
C GLY A 101 -19.41 -1.35 15.07
N ALA A 102 -20.14 -0.63 15.92
CA ALA A 102 -19.58 -0.02 17.13
C ALA A 102 -19.33 -1.11 18.18
N ALA A 103 -18.16 -1.07 18.82
CA ALA A 103 -17.83 -1.95 19.94
C ALA A 103 -18.72 -1.59 21.15
N ASP A 104 -19.25 -2.61 21.83
CA ASP A 104 -20.19 -2.45 22.94
C ASP A 104 -19.67 -1.50 24.02
N GLU A 105 -18.39 -1.61 24.39
CA GLU A 105 -17.76 -0.75 25.40
C GLU A 105 -17.82 0.75 25.05
N ARG A 106 -17.67 1.10 23.76
CA ARG A 106 -17.77 2.49 23.30
C ARG A 106 -19.20 2.99 23.32
N ALA A 107 -20.16 2.15 22.89
CA ALA A 107 -21.58 2.49 22.89
C ALA A 107 -22.11 2.69 24.32
N ILE A 108 -21.69 1.85 25.28
CA ILE A 108 -22.05 1.96 26.70
C ILE A 108 -21.48 3.24 27.32
N GLY A 109 -20.22 3.58 27.02
CA GLY A 109 -19.60 4.84 27.48
C GLY A 109 -20.33 6.09 26.97
N VAL A 110 -20.84 6.04 25.74
CA VAL A 110 -21.64 7.12 25.16
C VAL A 110 -23.06 7.19 25.78
N MET A 111 -23.67 6.06 26.12
CA MET A 111 -24.95 6.03 26.85
C MET A 111 -24.85 6.59 28.26
N ARG A 112 -23.73 6.30 28.95
CA ARG A 112 -23.39 6.85 30.26
C ARG A 112 -23.25 8.37 30.22
N THR A 113 -22.44 8.87 29.29
CA THR A 113 -22.21 10.33 29.12
C THR A 113 -23.44 11.10 28.62
N SER A 114 -24.40 10.41 28.01
CA SER A 114 -25.66 10.99 27.53
C SER A 114 -26.81 10.94 28.55
N GLY A 115 -26.59 10.40 29.75
CA GLY A 115 -27.58 10.33 30.84
C GLY A 115 -28.70 9.31 30.62
N VAL A 116 -28.50 8.33 29.73
CA VAL A 116 -29.50 7.30 29.37
C VAL A 116 -29.39 6.05 30.27
N LEU A 117 -28.21 5.82 30.87
CA LEU A 117 -27.95 4.76 31.85
C LEU A 117 -27.46 5.36 33.18
N GLY A 118 -27.91 4.81 34.31
CA GLY A 118 -27.33 5.10 35.62
C GLY A 118 -25.92 4.51 35.76
N ASP A 119 -25.07 5.12 36.61
CA ASP A 119 -23.67 4.69 36.78
C ASP A 119 -23.54 3.24 37.27
N GLU A 120 -24.42 2.77 38.16
CA GLU A 120 -24.42 1.37 38.66
C GLU A 120 -24.84 0.36 37.58
N GLU A 121 -25.83 0.69 36.74
CA GLU A 121 -26.30 -0.16 35.64
C GLU A 121 -25.26 -0.29 34.53
N ALA A 122 -24.52 0.79 34.26
CA ALA A 122 -23.45 0.81 33.26
C ALA A 122 -22.28 -0.09 33.68
N ASP A 123 -21.91 -0.06 34.97
CA ASP A 123 -20.83 -0.88 35.51
C ASP A 123 -21.21 -2.37 35.59
N ALA A 124 -22.47 -2.70 35.91
CA ALA A 124 -22.97 -4.07 35.84
C ALA A 124 -22.92 -4.64 34.41
N PHE A 125 -23.30 -3.82 33.42
CA PHE A 125 -23.27 -4.22 32.01
C PHE A 125 -21.84 -4.39 31.48
N LEU A 126 -20.94 -3.46 31.80
CA LEU A 126 -19.51 -3.59 31.46
C LEU A 126 -18.89 -4.83 32.11
N THR A 127 -19.30 -5.19 33.32
CA THR A 127 -18.83 -6.40 34.01
C THR A 127 -19.34 -7.66 33.32
N GLY A 128 -20.61 -7.70 32.90
CA GLY A 128 -21.19 -8.81 32.13
C GLY A 128 -20.57 -8.95 30.73
N VAL A 129 -20.38 -7.84 30.00
CA VAL A 129 -19.71 -7.83 28.70
C VAL A 129 -18.25 -8.25 28.83
N ARG A 130 -17.53 -7.79 29.87
CA ARG A 130 -16.17 -8.24 30.15
C ARG A 130 -16.12 -9.70 30.56
N ALA A 131 -17.07 -10.20 31.36
CA ALA A 131 -17.14 -11.61 31.72
C ALA A 131 -17.42 -12.50 30.49
N LEU A 132 -18.28 -12.07 29.57
CA LEU A 132 -18.54 -12.76 28.30
C LEU A 132 -17.38 -12.64 27.31
N ALA A 133 -16.72 -11.48 27.25
CA ALA A 133 -15.52 -11.29 26.45
C ALA A 133 -14.35 -12.13 26.99
N VAL A 134 -14.18 -12.21 28.31
CA VAL A 134 -13.22 -13.07 29.01
C VAL A 134 -13.59 -14.54 28.87
N ALA A 135 -14.87 -14.91 28.82
CA ALA A 135 -15.30 -16.28 28.51
C ALA A 135 -15.07 -16.64 27.02
N ALA A 136 -15.27 -15.68 26.10
CA ALA A 136 -15.03 -15.86 24.67
C ALA A 136 -13.54 -15.84 24.29
N THR A 137 -12.71 -15.11 25.05
CA THR A 137 -11.24 -15.09 24.91
C THR A 137 -10.56 -16.16 25.77
N GLY A 138 -11.19 -16.59 26.86
CA GLY A 138 -10.69 -17.58 27.82
C GLY A 138 -10.81 -19.04 27.39
N THR A 139 -11.33 -19.31 26.18
CA THR A 139 -11.30 -20.64 25.55
C THR A 139 -10.87 -20.59 24.07
N ALA A 140 -10.42 -19.43 23.59
CA ALA A 140 -9.84 -19.29 22.27
C ALA A 140 -8.32 -19.19 22.44
N ASP A 141 -7.69 -20.36 22.63
CA ASP A 141 -6.24 -20.51 22.75
C ASP A 141 -5.53 -19.59 21.76
N ASP A 142 -4.55 -18.79 22.22
CA ASP A 142 -3.65 -18.01 21.37
C ASP A 142 -3.00 -18.91 20.28
N GLU A 143 -2.89 -20.22 20.55
CA GLU A 143 -2.51 -21.25 19.58
C GLU A 143 -3.51 -21.41 18.42
N GLY A 144 -4.81 -21.31 18.69
CA GLY A 144 -5.89 -21.39 17.69
C GLY A 144 -5.93 -20.17 16.76
N ALA A 145 -5.77 -18.96 17.30
CA ALA A 145 -5.72 -17.73 16.50
C ALA A 145 -4.45 -17.68 15.61
N ALA A 146 -3.30 -18.10 16.14
CA ALA A 146 -2.08 -18.27 15.37
C ALA A 146 -2.21 -19.38 14.30
N ALA A 147 -2.90 -20.49 14.61
CA ALA A 147 -3.15 -21.57 13.67
C ALA A 147 -4.10 -21.15 12.52
N VAL A 148 -5.14 -20.36 12.81
CA VAL A 148 -6.06 -19.81 11.79
C VAL A 148 -5.33 -18.82 10.90
N ALA A 149 -4.54 -17.89 11.45
CA ALA A 149 -3.75 -16.93 10.67
C ALA A 149 -2.67 -17.64 9.81
N ARG A 150 -2.05 -18.71 10.32
CA ARG A 150 -1.10 -19.56 9.57
C ARG A 150 -1.81 -20.33 8.46
N ARG A 151 -3.01 -20.87 8.73
CA ARG A 151 -3.85 -21.57 7.75
C ARG A 151 -4.28 -20.64 6.62
N GLU A 152 -4.74 -19.43 6.91
CA GLU A 152 -5.11 -18.43 5.89
C GLU A 152 -3.91 -18.00 5.02
N LYS A 153 -2.74 -17.77 5.64
CA LYS A 153 -1.50 -17.51 4.88
C LYS A 153 -1.11 -18.69 4.01
N CYS A 154 -1.19 -19.92 4.52
CA CYS A 154 -0.92 -21.14 3.75
C CYS A 154 -1.91 -21.33 2.60
N LEU A 155 -3.22 -21.12 2.80
CA LEU A 155 -4.23 -21.14 1.74
C LEU A 155 -3.98 -20.05 0.69
N GLY A 156 -3.59 -18.85 1.12
CA GLY A 156 -3.21 -17.76 0.21
C GLY A 156 -1.97 -18.08 -0.62
N LEU A 157 -0.95 -18.67 0.01
CA LEU A 157 0.26 -19.15 -0.69
C LEU A 157 -0.06 -20.30 -1.64
N LEU A 158 -0.89 -21.26 -1.23
CA LEU A 158 -1.30 -22.40 -2.05
C LEU A 158 -2.11 -21.96 -3.26
N LYS A 159 -3.02 -20.97 -3.09
CA LYS A 159 -3.75 -20.36 -4.21
C LYS A 159 -2.78 -19.70 -5.20
N ARG A 160 -1.80 -18.93 -4.72
CA ARG A 160 -0.78 -18.29 -5.58
C ARG A 160 0.08 -19.32 -6.30
N ALA A 161 0.54 -20.35 -5.58
CA ALA A 161 1.32 -21.44 -6.14
C ALA A 161 0.51 -22.24 -7.18
N GLY A 162 -0.77 -22.50 -6.92
CA GLY A 162 -1.69 -23.16 -7.85
C GLY A 162 -1.89 -22.38 -9.14
N ILE A 163 -2.03 -21.05 -9.05
CA ILE A 163 -2.13 -20.18 -10.25
C ILE A 163 -0.83 -20.23 -11.07
N ILE A 164 0.34 -20.19 -10.41
CA ILE A 164 1.63 -20.30 -11.11
C ILE A 164 1.75 -21.67 -11.77
N LEU A 165 1.48 -22.75 -11.04
CA LEU A 165 1.56 -24.11 -11.54
C LEU A 165 0.61 -24.35 -12.72
N PHE A 166 -0.59 -23.78 -12.66
CA PHE A 166 -1.55 -23.82 -13.76
C PHE A 166 -0.95 -23.24 -15.05
N TRP A 167 -0.34 -22.05 -14.99
CA TRP A 167 0.28 -21.45 -16.18
C TRP A 167 1.50 -22.24 -16.69
N PHE A 168 2.30 -22.81 -15.79
CA PHE A 168 3.39 -23.72 -16.18
C PHE A 168 2.88 -25.00 -16.84
N ALA A 169 1.77 -25.56 -16.33
CA ALA A 169 1.13 -26.73 -16.92
C ALA A 169 0.56 -26.42 -18.30
N VAL A 170 -0.11 -25.27 -18.47
CA VAL A 170 -0.60 -24.81 -19.78
C VAL A 170 0.55 -24.67 -20.78
N TRP A 171 1.69 -24.12 -20.37
CA TRP A 171 2.88 -23.99 -21.23
C TRP A 171 3.47 -25.35 -21.63
N GLU A 172 3.60 -26.28 -20.69
CA GLU A 172 4.09 -27.64 -20.96
C GLU A 172 3.12 -28.42 -21.88
N VAL A 173 1.81 -28.30 -21.65
CA VAL A 173 0.79 -28.90 -22.52
C VAL A 173 0.86 -28.31 -23.93
N ALA A 174 1.04 -26.99 -24.05
CA ALA A 174 1.21 -26.33 -25.35
C ALA A 174 2.46 -26.84 -26.10
N ASP A 175 3.60 -27.02 -25.43
CA ASP A 175 4.81 -27.60 -26.05
C ASP A 175 4.55 -29.02 -26.57
N ARG A 176 3.85 -29.83 -25.78
CA ARG A 176 3.53 -31.22 -26.16
C ARG A 176 2.53 -31.29 -27.31
N LEU A 177 1.52 -30.41 -27.35
CA LEU A 177 0.50 -30.37 -28.39
C LEU A 177 1.05 -29.85 -29.73
N ILE A 178 1.92 -28.84 -29.70
CA ILE A 178 2.50 -28.27 -30.92
C ILE A 178 3.46 -29.27 -31.58
N GLY A 179 4.15 -30.10 -30.79
CA GLY A 179 5.01 -31.19 -31.28
C GLY A 179 6.23 -30.75 -32.09
N ASN A 180 6.37 -29.46 -32.39
CA ASN A 180 7.45 -28.87 -33.17
C ASN A 180 8.52 -28.25 -32.27
N ARG A 181 9.61 -29.01 -32.08
CA ARG A 181 10.76 -28.63 -31.22
C ARG A 181 11.46 -27.34 -31.64
N LEU A 182 11.27 -26.88 -32.88
CA LEU A 182 11.86 -25.63 -33.36
C LEU A 182 11.06 -24.40 -32.92
N VAL A 183 9.75 -24.53 -32.70
CA VAL A 183 8.87 -23.36 -32.47
C VAL A 183 8.70 -23.06 -30.99
N LEU A 184 8.53 -24.08 -30.15
CA LEU A 184 8.34 -23.91 -28.72
C LEU A 184 9.24 -24.89 -27.96
N ALA A 185 9.79 -24.40 -26.85
CA ALA A 185 10.43 -25.24 -25.85
C ALA A 185 9.61 -25.15 -24.56
N GLY A 186 9.15 -26.30 -24.07
CA GLY A 186 8.47 -26.40 -22.79
C GLY A 186 9.40 -26.09 -21.61
N PRO A 187 8.82 -25.76 -20.43
CA PRO A 187 9.58 -25.37 -19.25
C PRO A 187 10.63 -26.40 -18.82
N ILE A 188 10.36 -27.70 -18.98
CA ILE A 188 11.30 -28.77 -18.61
C ILE A 188 12.57 -28.70 -19.48
N ARG A 189 12.41 -28.60 -20.80
CA ARG A 189 13.55 -28.52 -21.74
C ARG A 189 14.35 -27.24 -21.54
N THR A 190 13.67 -26.13 -21.24
CA THR A 190 14.34 -24.87 -20.89
C THR A 190 15.20 -25.01 -19.63
N LEU A 191 14.71 -25.73 -18.61
CA LEU A 191 15.47 -25.97 -17.38
C LEU A 191 16.65 -26.91 -17.60
N GLU A 192 16.49 -27.95 -18.40
CA GLU A 192 17.60 -28.85 -18.78
C GLU A 192 18.71 -28.09 -19.53
N ALA A 193 18.32 -27.28 -20.52
CA ALA A 193 19.25 -26.42 -21.26
C ALA A 193 19.95 -25.42 -20.32
N LEU A 194 19.20 -24.78 -19.41
CA LEU A 194 19.76 -23.88 -18.42
C LEU A 194 20.78 -24.58 -17.51
N ALA A 195 20.45 -25.77 -17.00
CA ALA A 195 21.36 -26.56 -16.17
C ALA A 195 22.66 -26.90 -16.93
N ALA A 196 22.56 -27.26 -18.21
CA ALA A 196 23.72 -27.54 -19.06
C ALA A 196 24.57 -26.29 -19.34
N GLN A 197 23.98 -25.10 -19.43
CA GLN A 197 24.72 -23.84 -19.63
C GLN A 197 25.42 -23.39 -18.33
N VAL A 198 24.78 -23.49 -17.17
CA VAL A 198 25.30 -22.99 -15.88
C VAL A 198 26.62 -23.66 -15.46
N VAL A 199 26.83 -24.91 -15.84
CA VAL A 199 28.05 -25.67 -15.54
C VAL A 199 29.26 -25.15 -16.34
N LYS A 200 29.05 -24.46 -17.47
CA LYS A 200 30.14 -23.95 -18.30
C LYS A 200 30.81 -22.74 -17.64
N PRO A 201 32.15 -22.69 -17.50
CA PRO A 201 32.83 -21.55 -16.88
C PRO A 201 32.54 -20.20 -17.56
N ASN A 202 32.42 -20.22 -18.90
CA ASN A 202 32.13 -19.01 -19.68
C ASN A 202 30.74 -18.41 -19.37
N PHE A 203 29.79 -19.21 -18.87
CA PHE A 203 28.44 -18.74 -18.55
C PHE A 203 28.44 -17.58 -17.56
N TRP A 204 29.25 -17.69 -16.51
CA TRP A 204 29.32 -16.69 -15.45
C TRP A 204 30.01 -15.42 -15.92
N VAL A 205 31.07 -15.54 -16.73
CA VAL A 205 31.76 -14.39 -17.33
C VAL A 205 30.83 -13.63 -18.27
N ILE A 206 30.14 -14.35 -19.17
CA ILE A 206 29.16 -13.77 -20.10
C ILE A 206 28.07 -13.02 -19.31
N SER A 207 27.51 -13.67 -18.30
CA SER A 207 26.44 -13.10 -17.47
C SER A 207 26.88 -11.85 -16.73
N LEU A 208 28.08 -11.87 -16.13
CA LEU A 208 28.61 -10.75 -15.36
C LEU A 208 28.98 -9.56 -16.25
N VAL A 209 29.62 -9.81 -17.40
CA VAL A 209 30.03 -8.73 -18.32
C VAL A 209 28.80 -8.03 -18.91
N SER A 210 27.78 -8.76 -19.34
CA SER A 210 26.51 -8.16 -19.79
C SER A 210 25.82 -7.37 -18.69
N THR A 211 25.73 -7.94 -17.49
CA THR A 211 25.16 -7.25 -16.32
C THR A 211 25.92 -5.96 -16.02
N ALA A 212 27.25 -5.99 -16.07
CA ALA A 212 28.09 -4.82 -15.82
C ALA A 212 27.87 -3.71 -16.85
N ARG A 213 27.82 -4.02 -18.16
CA ARG A 213 27.54 -3.02 -19.20
C ARG A 213 26.18 -2.34 -18.99
N ILE A 214 25.15 -3.13 -18.69
CA ILE A 214 23.79 -2.61 -18.42
C ILE A 214 23.78 -1.77 -17.16
N ALA A 215 24.40 -2.25 -16.09
CA ALA A 215 24.49 -1.55 -14.81
C ALA A 215 25.22 -0.21 -14.94
N VAL A 216 26.32 -0.15 -15.68
CA VAL A 216 27.07 1.10 -15.93
C VAL A 216 26.22 2.10 -16.71
N GLY A 217 25.52 1.66 -17.78
CA GLY A 217 24.60 2.53 -18.53
C GLY A 217 23.45 3.08 -17.66
N PHE A 218 22.88 2.22 -16.82
CA PHE A 218 21.87 2.63 -15.84
C PHE A 218 22.42 3.60 -14.78
N LEU A 219 23.61 3.34 -14.22
CA LEU A 219 24.19 4.21 -13.20
C LEU A 219 24.55 5.58 -13.76
N MET A 220 25.08 5.67 -14.98
CA MET A 220 25.35 6.95 -15.64
C MET A 220 24.07 7.75 -15.89
N SER A 221 22.99 7.08 -16.31
CA SER A 221 21.71 7.77 -16.56
C SER A 221 21.01 8.15 -15.26
N PHE A 222 21.12 7.33 -14.22
CA PHE A 222 20.64 7.65 -12.89
C PHE A 222 21.34 8.89 -12.33
N THR A 223 22.68 8.93 -12.34
CA THR A 223 23.44 10.07 -11.81
C THR A 223 23.21 11.32 -12.65
N ALA A 224 23.31 11.23 -13.98
CA ALA A 224 23.06 12.36 -14.87
C ALA A 224 21.62 12.86 -14.78
N GLY A 225 20.63 11.97 -14.75
CA GLY A 225 19.21 12.32 -14.66
C GLY A 225 18.85 13.01 -13.36
N VAL A 226 19.35 12.51 -12.21
CA VAL A 226 19.13 13.15 -10.91
C VAL A 226 19.82 14.52 -10.83
N LEU A 227 21.07 14.62 -11.32
CA LEU A 227 21.81 15.89 -11.33
C LEU A 227 21.13 16.93 -12.23
N LEU A 228 20.74 16.54 -13.45
CA LEU A 228 20.04 17.41 -14.37
C LEU A 228 18.69 17.86 -13.81
N ALA A 229 17.93 16.97 -13.18
CA ALA A 229 16.66 17.32 -12.54
C ALA A 229 16.85 18.34 -11.41
N LEU A 230 17.87 18.13 -10.55
CA LEU A 230 18.19 19.06 -9.47
C LEU A 230 18.59 20.44 -10.00
N VAL A 231 19.43 20.50 -11.04
CA VAL A 231 19.87 21.77 -11.63
C VAL A 231 18.73 22.45 -12.37
N ALA A 232 17.93 21.71 -13.14
CA ALA A 232 16.76 22.24 -13.85
C ALA A 232 15.69 22.79 -12.90
N TYR A 233 15.50 22.15 -11.73
CA TYR A 233 14.61 22.66 -10.70
C TYR A 233 15.09 24.02 -10.14
N ARG A 234 16.41 24.21 -9.99
CA ARG A 234 16.98 25.46 -9.44
C ARG A 234 17.17 26.56 -10.47
N VAL A 235 17.50 26.21 -11.71
CA VAL A 235 17.90 27.13 -12.77
C VAL A 235 16.96 26.97 -13.96
N ARG A 236 16.02 27.92 -14.10
CA ARG A 236 15.00 27.89 -15.16
C ARG A 236 15.59 27.82 -16.57
N ILE A 237 16.69 28.53 -16.82
CA ILE A 237 17.39 28.48 -18.11
C ILE A 237 17.83 27.05 -18.44
N VAL A 238 18.37 26.30 -17.47
CA VAL A 238 18.79 24.91 -17.71
C VAL A 238 17.58 24.04 -18.07
N ARG A 239 16.45 24.24 -17.39
CA ARG A 239 15.20 23.54 -17.73
C ARG A 239 14.75 23.84 -19.16
N ASP A 240 14.75 25.11 -19.56
CA ASP A 240 14.29 25.53 -20.89
C ASP A 240 15.12 24.90 -22.03
N PHE A 241 16.41 24.60 -21.79
CA PHE A 241 17.27 23.89 -22.74
C PHE A 241 17.16 22.35 -22.64
N VAL A 242 17.00 21.80 -21.44
CA VAL A 242 16.99 20.35 -21.21
C VAL A 242 15.64 19.72 -21.58
N ASP A 243 14.52 20.37 -21.27
CA ASP A 243 13.16 19.83 -21.51
C ASP A 243 12.94 19.44 -23.00
N PRO A 244 13.31 20.28 -24.00
CA PRO A 244 13.19 19.91 -25.41
C PRO A 244 14.04 18.69 -25.80
N ILE A 245 15.27 18.58 -25.29
CA ILE A 245 16.17 17.45 -25.58
C ILE A 245 15.61 16.16 -24.99
N ILE A 246 15.11 16.22 -23.76
CA ILE A 246 14.49 15.08 -23.08
C ILE A 246 13.21 14.63 -23.80
N SER A 247 12.41 15.57 -24.27
CA SER A 247 11.23 15.28 -25.09
C SER A 247 11.60 14.58 -26.40
N LEU A 248 12.64 15.08 -27.09
CA LEU A 248 13.15 14.48 -28.32
C LEU A 248 13.63 13.04 -28.09
N LEU A 249 14.42 12.79 -27.04
CA LEU A 249 14.91 11.44 -26.72
C LEU A 249 13.78 10.43 -26.51
N ARG A 250 12.62 10.86 -26.00
CA ARG A 250 11.46 9.97 -25.80
C ARG A 250 10.71 9.62 -27.07
N THR A 251 10.78 10.47 -28.10
CA THR A 251 10.04 10.26 -29.36
C THR A 251 10.88 9.55 -30.43
N LEU A 252 12.18 9.39 -30.21
CA LEU A 252 13.06 8.72 -31.16
C LEU A 252 12.66 7.25 -31.39
N PRO A 253 12.54 6.80 -32.65
CA PRO A 253 12.34 5.39 -32.96
C PRO A 253 13.58 4.60 -32.53
N ILE A 254 13.42 3.76 -31.50
CA ILE A 254 14.52 3.06 -30.83
C ILE A 254 15.39 2.28 -31.82
N VAL A 255 14.79 1.61 -32.81
CA VAL A 255 15.52 0.78 -33.79
C VAL A 255 16.48 1.63 -34.63
N SER A 256 16.02 2.74 -35.20
CA SER A 256 16.88 3.63 -36.00
C SER A 256 17.99 4.24 -35.15
N PHE A 257 17.68 4.57 -33.90
CA PHE A 257 18.66 5.11 -32.96
C PHE A 257 19.73 4.09 -32.58
N ILE A 258 19.38 2.80 -32.44
CA ILE A 258 20.35 1.72 -32.20
C ILE A 258 21.39 1.65 -33.32
N ILE A 259 20.96 1.67 -34.58
CA ILE A 259 21.87 1.60 -35.74
C ILE A 259 22.81 2.81 -35.75
N MET A 260 22.28 4.01 -35.48
CA MET A 260 23.08 5.23 -35.36
C MET A 260 24.14 5.10 -34.26
N LEU A 261 23.74 4.70 -33.05
CA LEU A 261 24.66 4.52 -31.93
C LEU A 261 25.71 3.45 -32.22
N LEU A 262 25.33 2.35 -32.89
CA LEU A 262 26.25 1.29 -33.25
C LEU A 262 27.40 1.81 -34.12
N ILE A 263 27.12 2.75 -35.03
CA ILE A 263 28.13 3.39 -35.88
C ILE A 263 29.02 4.33 -35.05
N TRP A 264 28.45 5.09 -34.12
CA TRP A 264 29.19 6.11 -33.36
C TRP A 264 30.08 5.53 -32.26
N VAL A 265 29.57 4.60 -31.46
CA VAL A 265 30.27 4.10 -30.26
C VAL A 265 30.83 2.69 -30.43
N GLY A 266 30.47 2.01 -31.51
CA GLY A 266 30.84 0.63 -31.78
C GLY A 266 30.05 -0.41 -30.96
N PRO A 267 30.19 -1.71 -31.31
CA PRO A 267 29.37 -2.78 -30.73
C PRO A 267 29.61 -3.00 -29.23
N GLN A 268 30.84 -2.81 -28.77
CA GLN A 268 31.25 -3.08 -27.37
C GLN A 268 30.62 -2.11 -26.37
N ASN A 269 30.42 -0.85 -26.77
CA ASN A 269 29.90 0.21 -25.90
C ASN A 269 28.40 0.47 -26.12
N LEU A 270 27.80 -0.03 -27.21
CA LEU A 270 26.41 0.22 -27.57
C LEU A 270 25.44 -0.03 -26.41
N THR A 271 25.58 -1.16 -25.71
CA THR A 271 24.72 -1.56 -24.57
C THR A 271 24.66 -0.50 -23.49
N MET A 272 25.82 0.07 -23.15
CA MET A 272 25.98 1.08 -22.10
C MET A 272 25.34 2.41 -22.52
N PHE A 273 25.63 2.88 -23.74
CA PHE A 273 25.08 4.15 -24.25
C PHE A 273 23.59 4.07 -24.54
N LEU A 274 23.09 2.96 -25.08
CA LEU A 274 21.67 2.79 -25.36
C LEU A 274 20.86 2.78 -24.06
N ALA A 275 21.31 2.02 -23.05
CA ALA A 275 20.68 2.03 -21.73
C ALA A 275 20.71 3.45 -21.12
N PHE A 276 21.82 4.18 -21.28
CA PHE A 276 21.93 5.56 -20.82
C PHE A 276 20.85 6.47 -21.45
N PHE A 277 20.76 6.52 -22.77
CA PHE A 277 19.83 7.42 -23.46
C PHE A 277 18.36 7.07 -23.24
N ILE A 278 18.03 5.78 -23.05
CA ILE A 278 16.64 5.36 -22.79
C ILE A 278 16.22 5.67 -21.35
N VAL A 279 17.12 5.51 -20.38
CA VAL A 279 16.80 5.68 -18.96
C VAL A 279 16.90 7.13 -18.51
N LEU A 280 17.84 7.91 -19.05
CA LEU A 280 18.04 9.31 -18.71
C LEU A 280 16.72 10.14 -18.67
N PRO A 281 15.86 10.13 -19.70
CA PRO A 281 14.62 10.89 -19.69
C PRO A 281 13.63 10.40 -18.63
N LEU A 282 13.63 9.11 -18.29
CA LEU A 282 12.75 8.54 -17.26
C LEU A 282 13.14 8.99 -15.86
N ILE A 283 14.43 8.99 -15.54
CA ILE A 283 14.94 9.48 -14.26
C ILE A 283 14.73 10.99 -14.14
N TYR A 284 15.14 11.76 -15.15
CA TYR A 284 15.03 13.22 -15.15
C TYR A 284 13.60 13.69 -14.87
N THR A 285 12.63 13.21 -15.67
CA THR A 285 11.24 13.68 -15.59
C THR A 285 10.60 13.37 -14.24
N ASN A 286 10.70 12.13 -13.77
CA ASN A 286 10.10 11.74 -12.49
C ASN A 286 10.75 12.43 -11.29
N VAL A 287 12.07 12.62 -11.30
CA VAL A 287 12.78 13.29 -10.20
C VAL A 287 12.46 14.78 -10.19
N LEU A 288 12.39 15.43 -11.36
CA LEU A 288 11.96 16.83 -11.48
C LEU A 288 10.53 17.01 -10.95
N SER A 289 9.59 16.15 -11.34
CA SER A 289 8.24 16.16 -10.79
C SER A 289 8.21 15.94 -9.27
N GLY A 290 9.12 15.14 -8.73
CA GLY A 290 9.28 14.98 -7.29
C GLY A 290 9.66 16.29 -6.59
N PHE A 291 10.57 17.08 -7.17
CA PHE A 291 10.92 18.40 -6.64
C PHE A 291 9.76 19.41 -6.75
N GLU A 292 8.99 19.34 -7.85
CA GLU A 292 7.83 20.22 -8.07
C GLU A 292 6.63 19.86 -7.21
N SER A 293 6.54 18.61 -6.74
CA SER A 293 5.43 18.14 -5.87
C SER A 293 5.49 18.65 -4.43
N VAL A 294 6.58 19.32 -4.04
CA VAL A 294 6.75 19.86 -2.69
C VAL A 294 5.78 21.01 -2.45
N ASP A 295 5.00 20.92 -1.38
CA ASP A 295 4.04 21.96 -0.99
C ASP A 295 4.76 23.29 -0.68
N PRO A 296 4.39 24.40 -1.36
CA PRO A 296 4.89 25.74 -1.05
C PRO A 296 4.76 26.11 0.44
N GLN A 297 3.72 25.66 1.13
CA GLN A 297 3.52 25.94 2.56
C GLN A 297 4.62 25.32 3.43
N MET A 298 5.11 24.13 3.08
CA MET A 298 6.24 23.51 3.79
C MET A 298 7.54 24.31 3.59
N LEU A 299 7.72 24.92 2.42
CA LEU A 299 8.87 25.79 2.13
C LEU A 299 8.77 27.14 2.86
N GLU A 300 7.57 27.70 2.98
CA GLU A 300 7.31 28.89 3.79
C GLU A 300 7.58 28.63 5.26
N MET A 301 7.07 27.51 5.80
CA MET A 301 7.36 27.08 7.17
C MET A 301 8.88 26.95 7.38
N ALA A 302 9.60 26.32 6.45
CA ALA A 302 11.05 26.19 6.55
C ALA A 302 11.77 27.55 6.59
N ARG A 303 11.25 28.56 5.88
CA ARG A 303 11.77 29.92 5.89
C ARG A 303 11.47 30.64 7.21
N VAL A 304 10.25 30.50 7.75
CA VAL A 304 9.84 31.08 9.06
C VAL A 304 10.72 30.54 10.19
N PHE A 305 10.96 29.23 10.21
CA PHE A 305 11.84 28.58 11.19
C PHE A 305 13.34 28.74 10.88
N ARG A 306 13.70 29.53 9.85
CA ARG A 306 15.09 29.81 9.43
C ARG A 306 15.94 28.55 9.26
N LEU A 307 15.35 27.48 8.70
CA LEU A 307 16.08 26.25 8.40
C LEU A 307 17.17 26.53 7.36
N SER A 308 18.38 26.00 7.58
CA SER A 308 19.48 26.11 6.62
C SER A 308 19.15 25.34 5.33
N PRO A 309 19.72 25.69 4.16
CA PRO A 309 19.42 25.03 2.89
C PRO A 309 19.61 23.51 2.93
N TRP A 310 20.61 23.04 3.68
CA TRP A 310 20.84 21.61 3.90
C TRP A 310 19.72 20.95 4.73
N ARG A 311 19.25 21.59 5.80
CA ARG A 311 18.13 21.09 6.60
C ARG A 311 16.83 21.09 5.79
N THR A 312 16.57 22.14 5.01
CA THR A 312 15.40 22.20 4.13
C THR A 312 15.45 21.08 3.08
N PHE A 313 16.61 20.82 2.47
CA PHE A 313 16.79 19.69 1.57
C PHE A 313 16.48 18.35 2.26
N MET A 314 17.04 18.16 3.46
CA MET A 314 16.97 16.89 4.16
C MET A 314 15.58 16.54 4.71
N TYR A 315 14.85 17.55 5.21
CA TYR A 315 13.57 17.35 5.91
C TYR A 315 12.34 17.66 5.04
N VAL A 316 12.48 18.46 3.97
CA VAL A 316 11.35 18.83 3.10
C VAL A 316 11.48 18.17 1.74
N TYR A 317 12.57 18.44 1.01
CA TYR A 317 12.72 17.95 -0.36
C TYR A 317 12.96 16.43 -0.41
N ARG A 318 13.86 15.90 0.41
CA ARG A 318 14.24 14.49 0.34
C ARG A 318 13.07 13.54 0.60
N PRO A 319 12.23 13.70 1.65
CA PRO A 319 11.08 12.82 1.86
C PRO A 319 10.06 12.88 0.72
N ALA A 320 9.86 14.06 0.12
CA ALA A 320 8.96 14.25 -1.01
C ALA A 320 9.49 13.61 -2.31
N VAL A 321 10.80 13.74 -2.60
CA VAL A 321 11.42 13.23 -3.84
C VAL A 321 11.65 11.73 -3.81
N MET A 322 11.95 11.13 -2.65
CA MET A 322 12.25 9.71 -2.51
C MET A 322 11.21 8.75 -3.12
N PRO A 323 9.88 8.91 -2.94
CA PRO A 323 8.89 8.05 -3.59
C PRO A 323 8.93 8.15 -5.12
N PHE A 324 9.13 9.35 -5.68
CA PHE A 324 9.28 9.55 -7.13
C PHE A 324 10.55 8.91 -7.66
N LEU A 325 11.68 9.10 -6.96
CA LEU A 325 12.94 8.47 -7.28
C LEU A 325 12.82 6.94 -7.26
N ALA A 326 12.22 6.38 -6.20
CA ALA A 326 12.02 4.93 -6.06
C ALA A 326 11.10 4.36 -7.16
N SER A 327 10.03 5.09 -7.52
CA SER A 327 9.16 4.72 -8.64
C SER A 327 9.92 4.73 -9.97
N SER A 328 10.67 5.80 -10.23
CA SER A 328 11.45 5.96 -11.45
C SER A 328 12.55 4.90 -11.58
N CYS A 329 13.23 4.56 -10.48
CA CYS A 329 14.22 3.48 -10.45
C CYS A 329 13.62 2.15 -10.89
N LYS A 330 12.45 1.75 -10.37
CA LYS A 330 11.80 0.47 -10.74
C LYS A 330 11.53 0.39 -12.24
N ILE A 331 10.95 1.45 -12.80
CA ILE A 331 10.63 1.51 -14.24
C ILE A 331 11.92 1.49 -15.07
N SER A 332 12.88 2.32 -14.68
CA SER A 332 14.15 2.49 -15.38
C SER A 332 15.04 1.25 -15.35
N LEU A 333 15.04 0.49 -14.25
CA LEU A 333 15.76 -0.78 -14.13
C LEU A 333 15.20 -1.80 -15.12
N GLY A 334 13.88 -1.96 -15.21
CA GLY A 334 13.28 -2.84 -16.21
C GLY A 334 13.60 -2.41 -17.65
N MET A 335 13.57 -1.09 -17.91
CA MET A 335 13.89 -0.55 -19.24
C MET A 335 15.36 -0.70 -19.63
N SER A 336 16.31 -0.53 -18.69
CA SER A 336 17.75 -0.67 -18.96
C SER A 336 18.11 -2.09 -19.38
N TRP A 337 17.51 -3.09 -18.74
CA TRP A 337 17.68 -4.50 -19.11
C TRP A 337 17.10 -4.81 -20.49
N LYS A 338 15.87 -4.34 -20.77
CA LYS A 338 15.23 -4.52 -22.08
C LYS A 338 16.07 -3.91 -23.21
N SER A 339 16.49 -2.65 -23.05
CA SER A 339 17.32 -1.98 -24.05
C SER A 339 18.71 -2.60 -24.16
N GLY A 340 19.31 -2.97 -23.02
CA GLY A 340 20.65 -3.51 -22.97
C GLY A 340 20.77 -4.84 -23.72
N ILE A 341 19.85 -5.78 -23.46
CA ILE A 341 19.82 -7.05 -24.18
C ILE A 341 19.48 -6.85 -25.66
N MET A 342 18.58 -5.91 -25.99
CA MET A 342 18.29 -5.56 -27.39
C MET A 342 19.53 -5.06 -28.13
N ALA A 343 20.33 -4.19 -27.49
CA ALA A 343 21.62 -3.75 -28.02
C ALA A 343 22.58 -4.93 -28.24
N GLU A 344 22.72 -5.81 -27.25
CA GLU A 344 23.64 -6.95 -27.37
C GLU A 344 23.23 -7.95 -28.45
N VAL A 345 21.93 -8.19 -28.64
CA VAL A 345 21.41 -9.08 -29.69
C VAL A 345 21.73 -8.50 -31.07
N LEU A 346 21.62 -7.18 -31.25
CA LEU A 346 21.86 -6.52 -32.53
C LEU A 346 23.36 -6.33 -32.84
N ALA A 347 24.16 -5.94 -31.84
CA ALA A 347 25.58 -5.64 -32.03
C ALA A 347 26.52 -6.82 -31.78
N MET A 348 26.02 -7.88 -31.14
CA MET A 348 26.74 -9.12 -30.83
C MET A 348 28.13 -8.90 -30.19
N PRO A 349 28.27 -8.02 -29.17
CA PRO A 349 29.57 -7.82 -28.51
C PRO A 349 30.02 -9.10 -27.80
N ASP A 350 31.33 -9.32 -27.73
CA ASP A 350 31.90 -10.49 -27.06
C ASP A 350 32.63 -10.07 -25.78
N PRO A 351 32.46 -10.77 -24.64
CA PRO A 351 31.39 -11.73 -24.33
C PRO A 351 30.06 -11.02 -24.02
N SER A 352 28.92 -11.60 -24.42
CA SER A 352 27.58 -11.08 -24.05
C SER A 352 26.45 -12.10 -24.12
N ILE A 353 25.41 -11.90 -23.30
CA ILE A 353 24.19 -12.71 -23.31
C ILE A 353 23.47 -12.56 -24.65
N GLY A 354 23.35 -11.33 -25.16
CA GLY A 354 22.67 -11.09 -26.43
C GLY A 354 23.32 -11.81 -27.63
N LYS A 355 24.65 -11.93 -27.65
CA LYS A 355 25.36 -12.74 -28.65
C LYS A 355 24.98 -14.23 -28.56
N GLN A 356 24.87 -14.77 -27.34
CA GLN A 356 24.45 -16.16 -27.12
C GLN A 356 23.00 -16.40 -27.54
N MET A 357 22.10 -15.44 -27.24
CA MET A 357 20.71 -15.48 -27.71
C MET A 357 20.64 -15.44 -29.25
N ASN A 358 21.42 -14.57 -29.90
CA ASN A 358 21.45 -14.51 -31.35
C ASN A 358 22.03 -15.79 -31.96
N THR A 359 23.03 -16.40 -31.32
CA THR A 359 23.60 -17.69 -31.74
C THR A 359 22.55 -18.81 -31.65
N ALA A 360 21.84 -18.91 -30.52
CA ALA A 360 20.75 -19.86 -30.35
C ALA A 360 19.63 -19.65 -31.39
N ARG A 361 19.30 -18.40 -31.71
CA ARG A 361 18.36 -18.05 -32.78
C ARG A 361 18.85 -18.53 -34.16
N THR A 362 20.10 -18.27 -34.52
CA THR A 362 20.67 -18.66 -35.83
C THR A 362 20.67 -20.18 -36.02
N PHE A 363 20.96 -20.94 -34.96
CA PHE A 363 20.93 -22.40 -34.98
C PHE A 363 19.57 -23.02 -34.66
N LEU A 364 18.52 -22.19 -34.53
CA LEU A 364 17.16 -22.62 -34.16
C LEU A 364 17.11 -23.49 -32.89
N ASN A 365 18.04 -23.25 -31.96
CA ASN A 365 18.09 -23.91 -30.66
C ASN A 365 17.21 -23.12 -29.68
N THR A 366 15.91 -23.34 -29.81
CA THR A 366 14.86 -22.70 -29.01
C THR A 366 15.02 -22.97 -27.51
N PRO A 367 15.38 -24.18 -27.04
CA PRO A 367 15.68 -24.41 -25.61
C PRO A 367 16.77 -23.48 -25.05
N ASP A 368 17.90 -23.31 -25.75
CA ASP A 368 18.98 -22.41 -25.31
C ASP A 368 18.54 -20.93 -25.34
N LEU A 369 17.75 -20.53 -26.33
CA LEU A 369 17.20 -19.17 -26.41
C LEU A 369 16.33 -18.83 -25.18
N PHE A 370 15.43 -19.74 -24.82
CA PHE A 370 14.61 -19.59 -23.62
C PHE A 370 15.44 -19.66 -22.34
N ALA A 371 16.46 -20.52 -22.28
CA ALA A 371 17.35 -20.61 -21.13
C ALA A 371 18.06 -19.27 -20.88
N TRP A 372 18.65 -18.65 -21.91
CA TRP A 372 19.25 -17.31 -21.78
C TRP A 372 18.22 -16.23 -21.43
N THR A 373 16.97 -16.34 -21.91
CA THR A 373 15.89 -15.43 -21.51
C THR A 373 15.57 -15.53 -20.02
N VAL A 374 15.54 -16.74 -19.47
CA VAL A 374 15.38 -16.98 -18.02
C VAL A 374 16.55 -16.40 -17.24
N VAL A 375 17.78 -16.54 -17.73
CA VAL A 375 18.97 -15.94 -17.12
C VAL A 375 18.84 -14.42 -17.04
N VAL A 376 18.46 -13.76 -18.14
CA VAL A 376 18.20 -12.31 -18.16
C VAL A 376 17.14 -11.94 -17.12
N MET A 377 16.04 -12.71 -17.04
CA MET A 377 14.97 -12.44 -16.08
C MET A 377 15.47 -12.54 -14.63
N ILE A 378 16.24 -13.58 -14.29
CA ILE A 378 16.80 -13.77 -12.94
C ILE A 378 17.79 -12.65 -12.61
N LEU A 379 18.72 -12.34 -13.50
CA LEU A 379 19.72 -11.29 -13.30
C LEU A 379 19.07 -9.90 -13.18
N SER A 380 18.06 -9.63 -14.01
CA SER A 380 17.29 -8.39 -13.96
C SER A 380 16.57 -8.21 -12.62
N LEU A 381 15.87 -9.25 -12.15
CA LEU A 381 15.20 -9.23 -10.85
C LEU A 381 16.19 -9.12 -9.68
N ALA A 382 17.35 -9.78 -9.78
CA ALA A 382 18.40 -9.69 -8.77
C ALA A 382 18.97 -8.26 -8.71
N PHE A 383 19.29 -7.67 -9.86
CA PHE A 383 19.77 -6.29 -9.96
C PHE A 383 18.72 -5.29 -9.46
N GLU A 384 17.46 -5.47 -9.84
CA GLU A 384 16.37 -4.60 -9.38
C GLU A 384 16.23 -4.66 -7.86
N LYS A 385 16.18 -5.86 -7.27
CA LYS A 385 16.08 -6.02 -5.82
C LYS A 385 17.27 -5.40 -5.09
N LEU A 386 18.49 -5.66 -5.57
CA LEU A 386 19.71 -5.12 -4.98
C LEU A 386 19.71 -3.58 -5.02
N PHE A 387 19.45 -3.01 -6.18
CA PHE A 387 19.43 -1.55 -6.33
C PHE A 387 18.30 -0.91 -5.52
N MET A 388 17.11 -1.49 -5.53
CA MET A 388 15.98 -0.97 -4.75
C MET A 388 16.20 -1.10 -3.24
N GLN A 389 16.96 -2.10 -2.77
CA GLN A 389 17.41 -2.14 -1.39
C GLN A 389 18.31 -0.93 -1.08
N LEU A 390 19.30 -0.62 -1.93
CA LEU A 390 20.15 0.56 -1.76
C LEU A 390 19.34 1.86 -1.72
N VAL A 391 18.35 2.00 -2.61
CA VAL A 391 17.43 3.17 -2.61
C VAL A 391 16.63 3.24 -1.31
N LYS A 392 16.11 2.11 -0.80
CA LYS A 392 15.41 2.07 0.50
C LYS A 392 16.32 2.45 1.66
N LEU A 393 17.58 1.98 1.66
CA LEU A 393 18.56 2.35 2.67
C LEU A 393 18.85 3.86 2.62
N ALA A 394 19.00 4.43 1.42
CA ALA A 394 19.19 5.87 1.22
C ALA A 394 17.96 6.70 1.61
N ALA A 395 16.75 6.15 1.46
CA ALA A 395 15.50 6.78 1.81
C ALA A 395 15.22 6.81 3.32
N ARG A 396 15.95 6.03 4.14
CA ARG A 396 15.77 6.04 5.59
C ARG A 396 15.96 7.47 6.14
N PRO A 397 15.06 7.96 7.01
CA PRO A 397 15.24 9.25 7.66
C PRO A 397 16.61 9.25 8.37
N TRP A 398 17.50 10.18 8.04
CA TRP A 398 18.58 10.50 8.98
C TRP A 398 17.98 11.47 9.98
N GLY A 399 17.57 10.93 11.12
CA GLY A 399 17.02 11.73 12.20
C GLY A 399 17.02 10.93 13.49
N GLY A 400 18.08 11.11 14.29
CA GLY A 400 17.90 11.09 15.74
C GLY A 400 16.95 12.23 16.14
N PRO A 401 16.30 12.13 17.32
CA PRO A 401 15.27 13.07 17.73
C PRO A 401 15.82 14.50 17.73
N LEU A 402 15.26 15.33 16.85
CA LEU A 402 15.46 16.77 16.89
C LEU A 402 14.75 17.32 18.13
N GLY A 403 15.52 17.65 19.17
CA GLY A 403 15.06 18.52 20.25
C GLY A 403 15.09 17.90 21.64
N CYS A 404 16.27 17.81 22.25
CA CYS A 404 16.48 17.85 23.71
C CYS A 404 17.94 18.27 23.95
N GLY A 405 18.27 19.53 23.63
CA GLY A 405 19.64 20.02 23.71
C GLY A 405 19.67 21.54 23.64
N GLY A 406 18.95 22.19 24.55
CA GLY A 406 18.89 23.64 24.60
C GLY A 406 18.07 24.15 25.77
N THR A 407 18.78 24.55 26.83
CA THR A 407 18.44 25.58 27.81
C THR A 407 17.27 25.32 28.79
N ALA A 408 17.61 24.77 29.95
CA ALA A 408 17.02 25.13 31.24
C ALA A 408 18.11 25.18 32.32
N LYS A 409 18.98 26.20 32.23
CA LYS A 409 19.73 26.72 33.37
C LYS A 409 19.60 28.24 33.35
N GLY A 410 18.73 28.75 34.21
CA GLY A 410 18.58 30.16 34.49
C GLY A 410 17.48 30.40 35.52
N GLY A 411 17.88 30.77 36.75
CA GLY A 411 17.08 31.37 37.84
C GLY A 411 16.07 30.41 38.48
N GLU A 412 16.02 30.20 39.79
CA GLU A 412 16.46 30.96 40.97
C GLU A 412 17.04 30.04 42.05
#